data_AF-A0A1X7BXB7-F1
#
_entry.id   AF-A0A1X7BXB7-F1
#
_cell.length_a   1.000
_cell.length_b   1.000
_cell.length_c   1.000
_cell.angle_alpha   90.00
_cell.angle_beta   90.00
_cell.angle_gamma   90.00
#
_symmetry.space_group_name_H-M   'P 1'
#
loop_
_entity.id
_entity.type
_entity.pdbx_description
1 polymer ?
#
loop_
_entity_poly.entity_id
_entity_poly.type
_entity_poly.pdbx_seq_one_letter_code
_entity_poly.pdbx_strand_id
1 'polypeptide(L)'
;MDPRWLEVLKASGWQLFAISIALTGFWLLLQFEFLPKIDLPLIVYGLPLAILVTFALALVSAAEALAKRIQSWNQKRVLEANKEKKAEEQRQIFRDYVPFLVEKEWEILAYLYQNKEKTFVASVDGDLASTLYNRGFIKMLARPGQQVSVMSCTFSIPDPVREVMQEMDERFSEPIVELGYRNKRPWHSGF
;
A
#
# COMPACT_ATOMS: atom_id res chain seq x y z
N MET A 1 0.20 5.69 -47.98
CA MET A 1 1.25 4.82 -47.42
C MET A 1 0.98 4.69 -45.94
N ASP A 2 0.52 3.52 -45.50
CA ASP A 2 0.26 3.28 -44.07
C ASP A 2 1.59 3.24 -43.29
N PRO A 3 1.67 3.89 -42.12
CA PRO A 3 2.90 3.95 -41.35
C PRO A 3 3.10 2.67 -40.52
N ARG A 4 3.09 1.50 -41.16
CA ARG A 4 3.38 0.20 -40.50
C ARG A 4 4.78 0.16 -39.88
N TRP A 5 5.70 1.01 -40.36
CA TRP A 5 7.03 1.14 -39.79
C TRP A 5 7.04 1.76 -38.38
N LEU A 6 6.02 2.55 -38.01
CA LEU A 6 5.89 3.11 -36.66
C LEU A 6 5.43 2.08 -35.63
N GLU A 7 4.74 1.01 -36.05
CA GLU A 7 4.38 -0.10 -35.14
C GLU A 7 5.61 -0.88 -34.69
N VAL A 8 6.66 -0.93 -35.51
CA VAL A 8 7.95 -1.54 -35.16
C VAL A 8 8.65 -0.75 -34.04
N LEU A 9 8.47 0.57 -33.98
CA LEU A 9 8.97 1.42 -32.87
C LEU A 9 8.13 1.28 -31.60
N LYS A 10 6.90 0.78 -31.71
CA LYS A 10 6.00 0.49 -30.59
C LYS A 10 6.18 -0.94 -30.05
N ALA A 11 7.05 -1.73 -30.66
CA ALA A 11 7.38 -3.07 -30.24
C ALA A 11 7.94 -3.05 -28.81
N SER A 12 7.51 -4.00 -27.98
CA SER A 12 7.95 -4.08 -26.58
C SER A 12 9.47 -4.34 -26.53
N GLY A 13 10.16 -3.88 -25.48
CA GLY A 13 11.62 -4.06 -25.35
C GLY A 13 12.10 -5.49 -25.57
N TRP A 14 11.26 -6.48 -25.23
CA TRP A 14 11.52 -7.89 -25.47
C TRP A 14 11.51 -8.28 -26.95
N GLN A 15 10.66 -7.67 -27.77
CA GLN A 15 10.63 -7.90 -29.22
C GLN A 15 11.89 -7.34 -29.89
N LEU A 16 12.32 -6.14 -29.50
CA LEU A 16 13.58 -5.55 -30.00
C LEU A 16 14.80 -6.37 -29.60
N PHE A 17 14.82 -6.91 -28.37
CA PHE A 17 15.88 -7.80 -27.91
C PHE A 17 15.90 -9.13 -28.70
N ALA A 18 14.72 -9.73 -28.95
CA ALA A 18 14.61 -10.94 -29.76
C ALA A 18 15.08 -10.71 -31.21
N ILE A 19 14.74 -9.55 -31.81
CA ILE A 19 15.21 -9.16 -33.14
C ILE A 19 16.74 -8.98 -33.15
N SER A 20 17.32 -8.34 -32.13
CA SER A 20 18.77 -8.19 -32.00
C SER A 20 19.49 -9.55 -31.91
N ILE A 21 18.96 -10.50 -31.12
CA ILE A 21 19.50 -11.86 -31.03
C ILE A 21 19.38 -12.58 -32.37
N ALA A 22 18.23 -12.49 -33.05
CA ALA A 22 18.02 -13.11 -34.35
C ALA A 22 18.98 -12.57 -35.42
N LEU A 23 19.20 -11.25 -35.46
CA LEU A 23 20.15 -10.60 -36.37
C LEU A 23 21.59 -11.01 -36.06
N THR A 24 21.95 -11.11 -34.78
CA THR A 24 23.29 -11.56 -34.34
C THR A 24 23.52 -13.02 -34.72
N GLY A 25 22.52 -13.89 -34.52
CA GLY A 25 22.56 -15.30 -34.94
C GLY A 25 22.68 -15.45 -36.45
N PHE A 26 21.95 -14.63 -37.22
CA PHE A 26 22.06 -14.61 -38.68
C PHE A 26 23.46 -14.19 -39.16
N TRP A 27 24.05 -13.18 -38.52
CA TRP A 27 25.44 -12.77 -38.80
C TRP A 27 26.45 -13.89 -38.49
N LEU A 28 26.29 -14.58 -37.36
CA LEU A 28 27.15 -15.72 -37.02
C LEU A 28 27.02 -16.86 -38.04
N LEU A 29 25.80 -17.19 -38.48
CA LEU A 29 25.57 -18.21 -39.51
C LEU A 29 26.23 -17.85 -40.85
N LEU A 30 26.28 -16.57 -41.20
CA LEU A 30 27.03 -16.09 -42.36
C LEU A 30 28.54 -16.23 -42.17
N GLN A 31 29.07 -15.95 -40.97
CA GLN A 31 30.51 -16.13 -40.68
C GLN A 31 30.96 -17.59 -40.71
N PHE A 32 30.11 -18.52 -40.25
CA PHE A 32 30.40 -19.95 -40.27
C PHE A 32 30.24 -20.61 -41.65
N GLU A 33 30.00 -19.83 -42.72
CA GLU A 33 29.80 -20.31 -44.10
C GLU A 33 28.67 -21.35 -44.25
N PHE A 34 27.76 -21.41 -43.27
CA PHE A 34 26.58 -22.27 -43.34
C PHE A 34 25.58 -21.78 -44.39
N LEU A 35 25.69 -20.50 -44.76
CA LEU A 35 24.93 -19.84 -45.82
C LEU A 35 25.91 -19.30 -46.89
N PRO A 36 25.49 -19.25 -48.17
CA PRO A 36 26.33 -18.74 -49.26
C PRO A 36 26.71 -17.27 -49.02
N LYS A 37 27.95 -16.90 -49.36
CA LYS A 37 28.44 -15.52 -49.27
C LYS A 37 27.61 -14.61 -50.18
N ILE A 38 27.07 -13.54 -49.60
CA ILE A 38 26.31 -12.53 -50.34
C ILE A 38 27.10 -11.22 -50.26
N ASP A 39 27.81 -10.86 -51.34
CA ASP A 39 28.66 -9.67 -51.42
C ASP A 39 27.88 -8.37 -51.70
N LEU A 40 26.62 -8.28 -51.25
CA LEU A 40 25.84 -7.06 -51.36
C LEU A 40 26.31 -6.04 -50.31
N PRO A 41 26.76 -4.82 -50.71
CA PRO A 41 27.27 -3.82 -49.77
C PRO A 41 26.25 -3.40 -48.71
N LEU A 42 24.94 -3.51 -49.03
CA LEU A 42 23.86 -3.29 -48.08
C LEU A 42 23.88 -4.27 -46.91
N ILE A 43 24.24 -5.53 -47.14
CA ILE A 43 24.29 -6.57 -46.10
C ILE A 43 25.56 -6.41 -45.28
N VAL A 44 26.70 -6.14 -45.94
CA VAL A 44 28.01 -6.00 -45.29
C VAL A 44 28.04 -4.82 -44.31
N TYR A 45 27.46 -3.67 -44.67
CA TYR A 45 27.48 -2.48 -43.82
C TYR A 45 26.16 -2.22 -43.08
N GLY A 46 25.03 -2.62 -43.66
CA GLY A 46 23.70 -2.37 -43.08
C GLY A 46 23.36 -3.31 -41.92
N LEU A 47 23.78 -4.58 -41.97
CA LEU A 47 23.47 -5.53 -40.89
C LEU A 47 24.17 -5.16 -39.57
N PRO A 48 25.48 -4.82 -39.53
CA PRO A 48 26.13 -4.39 -38.31
C PRO A 48 25.51 -3.13 -37.72
N LEU A 49 25.13 -2.16 -38.58
CA LEU A 49 24.46 -0.94 -38.16
C LEU A 49 23.09 -1.23 -37.54
N ALA A 50 22.30 -2.11 -38.17
CA ALA A 50 20.99 -2.53 -37.66
C ALA A 50 21.10 -3.28 -36.32
N ILE A 51 22.12 -4.15 -36.16
CA ILE A 51 22.40 -4.81 -34.88
C ILE A 51 22.73 -3.78 -33.81
N LEU A 52 23.61 -2.82 -34.11
CA LEU A 52 24.03 -1.80 -33.15
C LEU A 52 22.83 -0.94 -32.69
N VAL A 53 21.99 -0.50 -33.62
CA VAL A 53 20.79 0.29 -33.31
C VAL A 53 19.76 -0.50 -32.50
N THR A 54 19.47 -1.75 -32.90
CA THR A 54 18.50 -2.60 -32.18
C THR A 54 19.01 -2.99 -30.79
N PHE A 55 20.32 -3.24 -30.64
CA PHE A 55 20.95 -3.52 -29.36
C PHE A 55 20.92 -2.31 -28.43
N ALA A 56 21.22 -1.11 -28.93
CA ALA A 56 21.14 0.13 -28.15
C ALA A 56 19.70 0.39 -27.67
N LEU A 57 18.70 0.20 -28.53
CA LEU A 57 17.29 0.33 -28.15
C LEU A 57 16.87 -0.73 -27.11
N ALA A 58 17.34 -1.97 -27.25
CA ALA A 58 17.06 -3.02 -26.29
C ALA A 58 17.68 -2.72 -24.91
N LEU A 59 18.90 -2.17 -24.86
CA LEU A 59 19.53 -1.73 -23.62
C LEU A 59 18.74 -0.62 -22.92
N VAL A 60 18.29 0.39 -23.66
CA VAL A 60 17.47 1.48 -23.10
C VAL A 60 16.17 0.93 -22.52
N SER A 61 15.50 0.02 -23.23
CA SER A 61 14.24 -0.57 -22.74
C SER A 61 14.45 -1.47 -21.52
N ALA A 62 15.54 -2.25 -21.49
CA ALA A 62 15.92 -3.04 -20.32
C ALA A 62 16.23 -2.16 -19.11
N ALA A 63 16.96 -1.05 -19.31
CA ALA A 63 17.26 -0.09 -18.26
C ALA A 63 15.98 0.56 -17.70
N GLU A 64 15.03 0.94 -18.55
CA GLU A 64 13.74 1.51 -18.12
C GLU A 64 12.89 0.49 -17.33
N ALA A 65 12.85 -0.76 -17.78
CA ALA A 65 12.13 -1.83 -17.07
C ALA A 65 12.74 -2.12 -15.70
N LEU A 66 14.07 -2.14 -15.60
CA LEU A 66 14.78 -2.28 -14.32
C LEU A 66 14.52 -1.08 -13.41
N ALA A 67 14.60 0.14 -13.94
CA ALA A 67 14.32 1.36 -13.19
C ALA A 67 12.90 1.36 -12.61
N LYS A 68 11.89 1.02 -13.42
CA LYS A 68 10.49 0.88 -12.98
C LYS A 68 10.33 -0.19 -11.89
N ARG A 69 11.02 -1.32 -12.02
CA ARG A 69 10.97 -2.40 -11.04
C ARG A 69 11.59 -1.97 -9.71
N ILE A 70 12.76 -1.34 -9.74
CA ILE A 70 13.44 -0.80 -8.54
C ILE A 70 12.59 0.29 -7.89
N GLN A 71 12.02 1.21 -8.68
CA GLN A 71 11.15 2.26 -8.17
C GLN A 71 9.92 1.68 -7.48
N SER A 72 9.27 0.66 -8.06
CA SER A 72 8.12 -0.01 -7.45
C SER A 72 8.46 -0.69 -6.11
N TRP A 73 9.67 -1.25 -6.00
CA TRP A 73 10.17 -1.85 -4.77
C TRP A 73 10.45 -0.79 -3.71
N ASN A 74 11.13 0.29 -4.08
CA ASN A 74 11.40 1.40 -3.16
C ASN A 74 10.11 2.07 -2.69
N GLN A 75 9.12 2.25 -3.57
CA GLN A 75 7.82 2.80 -3.21
C GLN A 75 7.09 1.93 -2.18
N LYS A 76 7.10 0.60 -2.34
CA LYS A 76 6.51 -0.31 -1.35
C LYS A 76 7.19 -0.20 0.00
N ARG A 77 8.53 -0.22 0.03
CA ARG A 77 9.30 -0.09 1.27
C ARG A 77 9.07 1.26 1.96
N VAL A 78 9.02 2.35 1.20
CA VAL A 78 8.72 3.68 1.74
C VAL A 78 7.30 3.74 2.28
N LEU A 79 6.32 3.13 1.60
CA LEU A 79 4.95 3.07 2.08
C LEU A 79 4.84 2.28 3.39
N GLU A 80 5.51 1.13 3.48
CA GLU A 80 5.54 0.31 4.70
C GLU A 80 6.23 1.03 5.85
N ALA A 81 7.40 1.62 5.61
CA ALA A 81 8.12 2.42 6.61
C ALA A 81 7.30 3.61 7.10
N ASN A 82 6.58 4.29 6.20
CA ASN A 82 5.70 5.40 6.57
C ASN A 82 4.48 4.93 7.39
N LYS A 83 3.93 3.74 7.11
CA LYS A 83 2.84 3.16 7.91
C LYS A 83 3.32 2.82 9.31
N GLU A 84 4.49 2.20 9.42
CA GLU A 84 5.11 1.84 10.69
C GLU A 84 5.44 3.09 11.51
N LYS A 85 6.03 4.12 10.89
CA LYS A 85 6.30 5.40 11.54
C LYS A 85 5.04 6.05 12.08
N LYS A 86 3.95 6.08 11.29
CA LYS A 86 2.66 6.62 11.73
C LYS A 86 2.03 5.80 12.86
N ALA A 87 2.18 4.48 12.83
CA ALA A 87 1.71 3.61 13.90
C ALA A 87 2.48 3.93 15.20
N GLU A 88 3.79 4.07 15.12
CA GLU A 88 4.64 4.41 16.27
C GLU A 88 4.35 5.80 16.83
N GLU A 89 4.21 6.81 15.96
CA GLU A 89 3.75 8.16 16.35
C GLU A 89 2.40 8.08 17.09
N GLN A 90 1.46 7.28 16.58
CA GLN A 90 0.16 7.09 17.22
C GLN A 90 0.26 6.39 18.58
N ARG A 91 1.15 5.39 18.73
CA ARG A 91 1.41 4.73 20.02
C ARG A 91 1.92 5.73 21.04
N GLN A 92 2.91 6.54 20.66
CA GLN A 92 3.53 7.53 21.54
C GLN A 92 2.53 8.60 21.97
N ILE A 93 1.79 9.19 21.03
CA ILE A 93 0.76 10.19 21.33
C ILE A 93 -0.29 9.62 22.28
N PHE A 94 -0.71 8.37 22.07
CA PHE A 94 -1.68 7.74 22.98
C PHE A 94 -1.08 7.51 24.36
N ARG A 95 0.13 6.92 24.48
CA ARG A 95 0.83 6.73 25.77
C ARG A 95 0.94 8.03 26.57
N ASP A 96 1.34 9.11 25.92
CA ASP A 96 1.48 10.42 26.55
C ASP A 96 0.13 11.00 26.99
N TYR A 97 -0.94 10.65 26.28
CA TYR A 97 -2.30 11.07 26.61
C TYR A 97 -2.98 10.22 27.68
N VAL A 98 -2.59 8.95 27.84
CA VAL A 98 -3.20 8.03 28.81
C VAL A 98 -3.32 8.65 30.23
N PRO A 99 -2.29 9.33 30.79
CA PRO A 99 -2.39 10.04 32.07
C PRO A 99 -3.50 11.10 32.14
N PHE A 100 -3.87 11.70 31.02
CA PHE A 100 -4.84 12.79 30.91
C PHE A 100 -6.22 12.34 30.42
N LEU A 101 -6.45 11.02 30.32
CA LEU A 101 -7.76 10.49 29.99
C LEU A 101 -8.80 10.97 31.00
N VAL A 102 -9.87 11.55 30.48
CA VAL A 102 -11.06 11.87 31.30
C VAL A 102 -11.72 10.56 31.71
N GLU A 103 -12.37 10.53 32.88
CA GLU A 103 -13.07 9.35 33.42
C GLU A 103 -13.93 8.64 32.37
N LYS A 104 -14.73 9.39 31.59
CA LYS A 104 -15.55 8.82 30.52
C LYS A 104 -14.79 8.28 29.31
N GLU A 105 -13.69 8.92 28.92
CA GLU A 105 -12.82 8.41 27.85
C GLU A 105 -12.17 7.09 28.28
N TRP A 106 -11.76 7.02 29.54
CA TRP A 106 -11.22 5.81 30.15
C TRP A 106 -12.29 4.71 30.25
N GLU A 107 -13.53 5.01 30.68
CA GLU A 107 -14.64 4.04 30.74
C GLU A 107 -14.89 3.38 29.38
N ILE A 108 -14.89 4.15 28.28
CA ILE A 108 -15.06 3.62 26.92
C ILE A 108 -13.92 2.64 26.59
N LEU A 109 -12.68 3.07 26.78
CA LEU A 109 -11.51 2.28 26.41
C LEU A 109 -11.37 1.02 27.28
N ALA A 110 -11.55 1.14 28.60
CA ALA A 110 -11.52 0.03 29.54
C ALA A 110 -12.64 -0.98 29.24
N TYR A 111 -13.87 -0.52 28.96
CA TYR A 111 -14.96 -1.40 28.56
C TYR A 111 -14.60 -2.22 27.31
N LEU A 112 -14.09 -1.56 26.26
CA LEU A 112 -13.75 -2.22 25.01
C LEU A 112 -12.58 -3.19 25.18
N TYR A 113 -11.60 -2.82 26.01
CA TYR A 113 -10.48 -3.67 26.37
C TYR A 113 -10.93 -4.96 27.03
N GLN A 114 -11.73 -4.86 28.09
CA GLN A 114 -12.21 -6.00 28.89
C GLN A 114 -13.07 -6.96 28.06
N ASN A 115 -13.96 -6.42 27.22
CA ASN A 115 -14.80 -7.23 26.34
C ASN A 115 -14.06 -7.74 25.09
N LYS A 116 -12.78 -7.37 24.91
CA LYS A 116 -11.96 -7.66 23.73
C LYS A 116 -12.55 -7.15 22.42
N GLU A 117 -13.55 -6.28 22.49
CA GLU A 117 -14.25 -5.69 21.35
C GLU A 117 -13.35 -4.64 20.67
N LYS A 118 -13.31 -4.63 19.34
CA LYS A 118 -12.61 -3.57 18.57
C LYS A 118 -13.54 -2.43 18.19
N THR A 119 -14.84 -2.71 18.12
CA THR A 119 -15.82 -1.85 17.51
C THR A 119 -16.95 -1.55 18.48
N PHE A 120 -17.50 -0.35 18.37
CA PHE A 120 -18.67 0.05 19.13
C PHE A 120 -19.51 1.05 18.37
N VAL A 121 -20.79 1.12 18.71
CA VAL A 121 -21.69 2.17 18.22
C VAL A 121 -21.77 3.26 19.28
N ALA A 122 -21.52 4.51 18.88
CA ALA A 122 -21.74 5.63 19.79
C ALA A 122 -23.24 5.81 20.04
N SER A 123 -23.63 5.94 21.31
CA SER A 123 -25.00 6.28 21.72
C SER A 123 -25.33 7.75 21.38
N VAL A 124 -26.55 8.19 21.70
CA VAL A 124 -27.05 9.56 21.53
C VAL A 124 -26.10 10.61 22.12
N ASP A 125 -25.36 10.24 23.18
CA ASP A 125 -24.34 11.07 23.82
C ASP A 125 -22.94 10.91 23.17
N GLY A 126 -22.87 10.60 21.87
CA GLY A 126 -21.63 10.40 21.09
C GLY A 126 -20.62 11.56 21.15
N ASP A 127 -20.94 12.62 21.88
CA ASP A 127 -20.12 13.72 22.32
C ASP A 127 -18.77 13.28 22.92
N LEU A 128 -18.73 12.21 23.73
CA LEU A 128 -17.48 11.75 24.35
C LEU A 128 -16.64 10.83 23.44
N ALA A 129 -17.27 10.16 22.48
CA ALA A 129 -16.54 9.48 21.41
C ALA A 129 -15.93 10.51 20.44
N SER A 130 -16.51 11.70 20.33
CA SER A 130 -15.99 12.77 19.46
C SER A 130 -14.59 13.22 19.86
N THR A 131 -14.27 13.26 21.16
CA THR A 131 -12.97 13.69 21.67
C THR A 131 -11.89 12.65 21.36
N LEU A 132 -12.18 11.36 21.56
CA LEU A 132 -11.32 10.26 21.15
C LEU A 132 -11.14 10.19 19.62
N TYR A 133 -12.20 10.48 18.87
CA TYR A 133 -12.19 10.50 17.40
C TYR A 133 -11.34 11.65 16.85
N ASN A 134 -11.54 12.87 17.38
CA ASN A 134 -10.80 14.07 16.98
C ASN A 134 -9.30 13.94 17.27
N ARG A 135 -8.92 13.17 18.30
CA ARG A 135 -7.52 12.83 18.62
C ARG A 135 -6.97 11.64 17.83
N GLY A 136 -7.83 10.95 17.06
CA GLY A 136 -7.44 9.79 16.25
C GLY A 136 -7.26 8.49 17.03
N PHE A 137 -7.65 8.44 18.30
CA PHE A 137 -7.58 7.22 19.12
C PHE A 137 -8.67 6.21 18.77
N ILE A 138 -9.75 6.68 18.13
CA ILE A 138 -10.75 5.83 17.49
C ILE A 138 -10.95 6.29 16.03
N LYS A 139 -11.40 5.38 15.17
CA LYS A 139 -11.69 5.65 13.75
C LYS A 139 -13.13 5.29 13.45
N MET A 140 -13.80 6.15 12.71
CA MET A 140 -15.14 5.85 12.20
C MET A 140 -15.06 4.75 11.14
N LEU A 141 -15.86 3.70 11.30
CA LEU A 141 -16.06 2.65 10.30
C LEU A 141 -17.24 3.03 9.40
N ALA A 142 -16.96 3.86 8.39
CA ALA A 142 -17.92 4.20 7.34
C ALA A 142 -17.40 3.74 5.98
N ARG A 143 -18.29 3.22 5.12
CA ARG A 143 -17.98 2.92 3.72
C ARG A 143 -18.32 4.11 2.82
N PRO A 144 -17.56 4.34 1.72
CA PRO A 144 -17.94 5.34 0.73
C PRO A 144 -19.38 5.11 0.24
N GLY A 145 -20.22 6.15 0.29
CA GLY A 145 -21.64 6.08 -0.10
C GLY A 145 -22.61 5.66 1.02
N GLN A 146 -22.12 5.30 2.21
CA GLN A 146 -22.98 5.04 3.36
C GLN A 146 -23.46 6.35 4.00
N GLN A 147 -24.76 6.48 4.23
CA GLN A 147 -25.29 7.56 5.07
C GLN A 147 -24.93 7.25 6.52
N VAL A 148 -24.23 8.19 7.15
CA VAL A 148 -23.83 8.08 8.55
C VAL A 148 -24.68 9.06 9.35
N SER A 149 -25.46 8.53 10.30
CA SER A 149 -26.13 9.36 11.30
C SER A 149 -25.20 9.56 12.48
N VAL A 150 -25.16 10.78 13.02
CA VAL A 150 -24.39 11.13 14.24
C VAL A 150 -24.77 10.22 15.41
N MET A 151 -25.99 9.70 15.43
CA MET A 151 -26.55 8.84 16.47
C MET A 151 -26.31 7.33 16.22
N SER A 152 -25.69 6.96 15.10
CA SER A 152 -25.47 5.55 14.73
C SER A 152 -24.14 5.34 14.00
N CYS A 153 -23.11 6.11 14.37
CA CYS A 153 -21.76 5.92 13.88
C CYS A 153 -21.11 4.72 14.57
N THR A 154 -20.62 3.76 13.78
CA THR A 154 -19.74 2.71 14.28
C THR A 154 -18.30 3.23 14.31
N PHE A 155 -17.64 3.08 15.45
CA PHE A 155 -16.23 3.40 15.64
C PHE A 155 -15.42 2.12 15.88
N SER A 156 -14.11 2.21 15.65
CA SER A 156 -13.14 1.14 15.87
C SER A 156 -11.85 1.68 16.49
N ILE A 157 -11.28 0.94 17.43
CA ILE A 157 -9.97 1.24 18.01
C ILE A 157 -8.87 0.78 17.02
N PRO A 158 -7.96 1.68 16.58
CA PRO A 158 -6.80 1.31 15.77
C PRO A 158 -5.86 0.35 16.51
N ASP A 159 -5.25 -0.59 15.79
CA ASP A 159 -4.32 -1.56 16.40
C ASP A 159 -3.18 -0.92 17.22
N PRO A 160 -2.53 0.20 16.78
CA PRO A 160 -1.48 0.84 17.58
C PRO A 160 -1.96 1.30 18.97
N VAL A 161 -3.20 1.79 19.06
CA VAL A 161 -3.79 2.21 20.35
C VAL A 161 -4.07 0.99 21.22
N ARG A 162 -4.60 -0.08 20.62
CA ARG A 162 -4.89 -1.33 21.32
C ARG A 162 -3.63 -2.00 21.86
N GLU A 163 -2.52 -1.96 21.12
CA GLU A 163 -1.23 -2.48 21.58
C GLU A 163 -0.75 -1.74 22.83
N VAL A 164 -0.84 -0.41 22.85
CA VAL A 164 -0.51 0.37 24.05
C VAL A 164 -1.43 0.01 25.22
N MET A 165 -2.73 -0.19 24.98
CA MET A 165 -3.64 -0.64 26.03
C MET A 165 -3.25 -2.01 26.60
N GLN A 166 -2.78 -2.93 25.75
CA GLN A 166 -2.27 -4.24 26.17
C GLN A 166 -0.98 -4.15 26.98
N GLU A 167 -0.09 -3.23 26.62
CA GLU A 167 1.14 -2.98 27.39
C GLU A 167 0.86 -2.35 28.76
N MET A 168 -0.25 -1.60 28.88
CA MET A 168 -0.70 -0.96 30.11
C MET A 168 -1.87 -1.73 30.76
N ASP A 169 -1.84 -3.06 30.72
CA ASP A 169 -2.95 -3.93 31.15
C ASP A 169 -3.51 -3.56 32.52
N GLU A 170 -2.65 -3.33 33.51
CA GLU A 170 -3.04 -2.96 34.88
C GLU A 170 -3.99 -1.75 34.92
N ARG A 171 -3.81 -0.78 34.01
CA ARG A 171 -4.61 0.46 33.97
C ARG A 171 -5.95 0.30 33.29
N PHE A 172 -6.11 -0.69 32.40
CA PHE A 172 -7.35 -0.90 31.63
C PHE A 172 -8.12 -2.14 32.10
N SER A 173 -7.54 -2.96 32.97
CA SER A 173 -8.14 -4.16 33.55
C SER A 173 -9.05 -3.88 34.76
N GLU A 174 -8.95 -2.71 35.40
CA GLU A 174 -9.84 -2.35 36.52
C GLU A 174 -11.23 -1.89 36.02
N PRO A 175 -12.35 -2.31 36.67
CA PRO A 175 -13.69 -1.89 36.25
C PRO A 175 -14.15 -0.61 36.98
N ILE A 176 -14.47 0.45 36.22
CA ILE A 176 -15.32 1.57 36.69
C ILE A 176 -16.45 1.82 35.69
N VAL A 177 -17.01 0.76 35.09
CA VAL A 177 -18.19 0.93 34.25
C VAL A 177 -19.41 0.74 35.14
N GLU A 178 -19.89 1.81 35.75
CA GLU A 178 -21.27 1.85 36.23
C GLU A 178 -22.18 1.76 35.00
N LEU A 179 -22.68 0.55 34.73
CA LEU A 179 -23.77 0.36 33.78
C LEU A 179 -24.94 1.21 34.28
N GLY A 180 -25.22 2.33 33.58
CA GLY A 180 -26.35 3.19 33.92
C GLY A 180 -27.67 2.41 34.00
N TYR A 181 -28.69 3.06 34.56
CA TYR A 181 -30.02 2.62 35.05
C TYR A 181 -30.82 1.51 34.31
N ARG A 182 -30.34 0.92 33.21
CA ARG A 182 -31.05 -0.09 32.41
C ARG A 182 -30.30 -1.40 32.12
N ASN A 183 -29.09 -1.64 32.66
CA ASN A 183 -28.29 -2.83 32.32
C ASN A 183 -28.13 -3.05 30.80
N LYS A 184 -28.30 -1.99 30.00
CA LYS A 184 -27.96 -2.05 28.58
C LYS A 184 -26.45 -1.88 28.52
N ARG A 185 -25.76 -2.76 27.78
CA ARG A 185 -24.35 -2.49 27.48
C ARG A 185 -24.29 -1.09 26.86
N PRO A 186 -23.49 -0.16 27.40
CA PRO A 186 -23.43 1.20 26.89
C PRO A 186 -22.92 1.23 25.44
N TRP A 187 -22.27 0.14 25.04
CA TRP A 187 -21.65 -0.08 23.74
C TRP A 187 -22.03 -1.48 23.26
N HIS A 188 -22.51 -1.60 22.01
CA HIS A 188 -22.84 -2.87 21.37
C HIS A 188 -22.00 -3.04 20.11
N SER A 189 -21.45 -4.24 19.89
CA SER A 189 -20.89 -4.62 18.60
C SER A 189 -22.02 -4.75 17.58
N GLY A 190 -22.03 -3.91 16.54
CA GLY A 190 -23.03 -3.92 15.47
C GLY A 190 -22.79 -4.99 14.40
N PHE A 191 -22.28 -6.17 14.76
CA PHE A 191 -21.99 -7.27 13.85
C PHE A 191 -22.30 -8.63 14.50
#